data_AF-A0A5N5FZB3-F1
#
_entry.id   AF-A0A5N5FZB3-F1
#
_cell.length_a   1.000
_cell.length_b   1.000
_cell.length_c   1.000
_cell.angle_alpha   90.00
_cell.angle_beta   90.00
_cell.angle_gamma   90.00
#
_symmetry.space_group_name_H-M   'P 1'
#
loop_
_entity.id
_entity.type
_entity.pdbx_description
1 polymer ?
#
loop_
_entity_poly.entity_id
_entity_poly.type
_entity_poly.pdbx_seq_one_letter_code
_entity_poly.pdbx_strand_id
1 'polypeptide(L)'
;MGALDAQKVVHQHQGWRLISCMWLHAGVFHVLANMLSLVFIGIPLEQEFGFVRIGFLYLMSGFGGSLLSALFIQYGISVGASGALFGLLGSMLSELISNWTMYVNKLAALLTLLFIIIINLAVGILPHVDNFAHIGGFVSGFLLGFLFLIRPQFKWLTQRNASPGRVTTPVKSKHKTYQYVLWVLSLILLIVGYTLGLVTLFRGVNLNNHCSWCHYLSCVPTSKWNCKSQNIYCLSSQIGNQLNLTCVSNGRNGTYSLSDPSPSRTQQLCAELCS
;
A
#
# COMPACT_ATOMS: atom_id res chain seq x y z
N MET A 1 8.26 7.93 -16.90
CA MET A 1 8.25 6.58 -16.28
C MET A 1 7.01 6.38 -15.42
N GLY A 2 6.67 5.16 -15.02
CA GLY A 2 5.42 4.78 -14.33
C GLY A 2 5.40 4.87 -12.81
N ALA A 3 6.23 5.72 -12.20
CA ALA A 3 6.26 5.91 -10.76
C ALA A 3 4.96 6.56 -10.25
N LEU A 4 4.65 6.33 -8.97
CA LEU A 4 3.50 6.95 -8.33
C LEU A 4 3.80 8.43 -8.08
N ASP A 5 2.94 9.27 -8.64
CA ASP A 5 2.98 10.73 -8.53
C ASP A 5 1.51 11.18 -8.44
N ALA A 6 1.09 11.59 -7.23
CA ALA A 6 -0.30 11.92 -6.94
C ALA A 6 -0.81 13.07 -7.82
N GLN A 7 0.03 14.06 -8.13
CA GLN A 7 -0.34 15.18 -8.98
C GLN A 7 -0.68 14.72 -10.40
N LYS A 8 0.12 13.81 -10.97
CA LYS A 8 -0.16 13.24 -12.30
C LYS A 8 -1.39 12.32 -12.28
N VAL A 9 -1.62 11.58 -11.21
CA VAL A 9 -2.82 10.74 -11.06
C VAL A 9 -4.07 11.61 -11.07
N VAL A 10 -4.10 12.68 -10.27
CA VAL A 10 -5.29 13.53 -10.08
C VAL A 10 -5.49 14.50 -11.25
N HIS A 11 -4.47 15.28 -11.61
CA HIS A 11 -4.61 16.39 -12.57
C HIS A 11 -4.38 16.00 -14.02
N GLN A 12 -3.62 14.93 -14.28
CA GLN A 12 -3.39 14.43 -15.64
C GLN A 12 -4.14 13.12 -15.90
N HIS A 13 -5.02 12.70 -14.97
CA HIS A 13 -5.82 11.47 -15.06
C HIS A 13 -5.00 10.19 -15.30
N GLN A 14 -3.75 10.15 -14.83
CA GLN A 14 -2.84 9.01 -15.02
C GLN A 14 -3.04 7.94 -13.93
N GLY A 15 -4.28 7.49 -13.74
CA GLY A 15 -4.65 6.52 -12.70
C GLY A 15 -3.93 5.17 -12.77
N TRP A 16 -3.44 4.79 -13.95
CA TRP A 16 -2.60 3.60 -14.17
C TRP A 16 -1.32 3.60 -13.31
N ARG A 17 -0.86 4.79 -12.85
CA ARG A 17 0.30 4.93 -11.95
C ARG A 17 0.11 4.29 -10.59
N LEU A 18 -1.13 4.15 -10.12
CA LEU A 18 -1.46 3.44 -8.87
C LEU A 18 -1.08 1.95 -8.92
N ILE A 19 -0.95 1.41 -10.13
CA ILE A 19 -0.62 0.00 -10.37
C ILE A 19 0.84 -0.09 -10.86
N SER A 20 1.23 0.69 -11.87
CA SER A 20 2.54 0.54 -12.50
C SER A 20 3.72 0.81 -11.56
N CYS A 21 3.55 1.59 -10.50
CA CYS A 21 4.60 1.91 -9.55
C CYS A 21 5.13 0.67 -8.81
N MET A 22 4.35 -0.41 -8.73
CA MET A 22 4.73 -1.66 -8.04
C MET A 22 5.93 -2.37 -8.68
N TRP A 23 6.16 -2.15 -9.99
CA TRP A 23 7.28 -2.77 -10.72
C TRP A 23 8.56 -1.93 -10.71
N LEU A 24 8.47 -0.67 -10.29
CA LEU A 24 9.62 0.23 -10.25
C LEU A 24 10.30 0.19 -8.89
N HIS A 25 11.60 0.46 -8.86
CA HIS A 25 12.38 0.42 -7.63
C HIS A 25 13.42 1.54 -7.62
N ALA A 26 13.65 2.11 -6.44
CA ALA A 26 14.52 3.27 -6.27
C ALA A 26 16.04 2.94 -6.28
N GLY A 27 16.42 1.66 -6.25
CA GLY A 27 17.82 1.25 -6.27
C GLY A 27 18.02 -0.25 -6.04
N VAL A 28 19.27 -0.70 -6.18
CA VAL A 28 19.65 -2.13 -6.13
C VAL A 28 19.28 -2.77 -4.78
N PHE A 29 19.63 -2.15 -3.67
CA PHE A 29 19.28 -2.66 -2.33
C PHE A 29 17.78 -2.77 -2.11
N HIS A 30 16.99 -1.82 -2.65
CA HIS A 30 15.53 -1.85 -2.55
C HIS A 30 14.95 -3.02 -3.35
N VAL A 31 15.42 -3.26 -4.59
CA VAL A 31 15.01 -4.44 -5.37
C VAL A 31 15.36 -5.73 -4.62
N LEU A 32 16.60 -5.84 -4.14
CA LEU A 32 17.06 -7.05 -3.44
C LEU A 32 16.21 -7.36 -2.21
N ALA A 33 15.91 -6.36 -1.37
CA ALA A 33 15.06 -6.52 -0.20
C ALA A 33 13.63 -6.99 -0.57
N ASN A 34 13.04 -6.42 -1.62
CA ASN A 34 11.71 -6.82 -2.08
C ASN A 34 11.71 -8.25 -2.65
N MET A 35 12.72 -8.61 -3.45
CA MET A 35 12.84 -9.95 -4.01
C MET A 35 13.07 -11.00 -2.92
N LEU A 36 13.91 -10.71 -1.93
CA LEU A 36 14.14 -11.59 -0.79
C LEU A 36 12.84 -11.80 0.00
N SER A 37 12.06 -10.75 0.20
CA SER A 37 10.75 -10.82 0.85
C SER A 37 9.76 -11.67 0.03
N LEU A 38 9.74 -11.54 -1.30
CA LEU A 38 8.91 -12.39 -2.16
C LEU A 38 9.32 -13.87 -2.06
N VAL A 39 10.62 -14.18 -1.99
CA VAL A 39 11.09 -15.55 -1.85
C VAL A 39 10.68 -16.15 -0.51
N PHE A 40 10.82 -15.42 0.60
CA PHE A 40 10.53 -15.96 1.93
C PHE A 40 9.06 -15.90 2.33
N ILE A 41 8.28 -14.96 1.79
CA ILE A 41 6.87 -14.76 2.16
C ILE A 41 5.94 -15.13 1.00
N GLY A 42 6.25 -14.66 -0.20
CA GLY A 42 5.42 -14.88 -1.39
C GLY A 42 5.37 -16.34 -1.82
N ILE A 43 6.52 -17.00 -1.98
CA ILE A 43 6.59 -18.39 -2.46
C ILE A 43 5.85 -19.36 -1.51
N PRO A 44 6.05 -19.33 -0.17
CA PRO A 44 5.30 -20.22 0.72
C PRO A 44 3.78 -20.00 0.64
N LEU A 45 3.33 -18.73 0.58
CA LEU A 45 1.92 -18.42 0.42
C LEU A 45 1.37 -18.94 -0.93
N GLU A 46 2.14 -18.79 -2.01
CA GLU A 46 1.76 -19.27 -3.33
C GLU A 46 1.67 -20.79 -3.40
N GLN A 47 2.62 -21.51 -2.80
CA GLN A 47 2.61 -22.97 -2.73
C GLN A 47 1.40 -23.49 -1.95
N GLU A 48 0.96 -22.74 -0.93
CA GLU A 48 -0.13 -23.14 -0.07
C GLU A 48 -1.52 -22.80 -0.63
N PHE A 49 -1.69 -21.59 -1.20
CA PHE A 49 -3.00 -21.07 -1.61
C PHE A 49 -3.18 -20.95 -3.14
N GLY A 50 -2.11 -21.15 -3.89
CA GLY A 50 -2.07 -21.10 -5.35
C GLY A 50 -1.80 -19.69 -5.92
N PHE A 51 -1.16 -19.67 -7.09
CA PHE A 51 -0.70 -18.44 -7.75
C PHE A 51 -1.80 -17.41 -7.98
N VAL A 52 -3.01 -17.84 -8.37
CA VAL A 52 -4.10 -16.91 -8.70
C VAL A 52 -4.49 -16.09 -7.49
N ARG A 53 -4.65 -16.74 -6.33
CA ARG A 53 -5.10 -16.07 -5.11
C ARG A 53 -4.06 -15.11 -4.59
N ILE A 54 -2.81 -15.57 -4.53
CA ILE A 54 -1.69 -14.76 -4.04
C ILE A 54 -1.37 -13.63 -5.00
N GLY A 55 -1.45 -13.86 -6.31
CA GLY A 55 -1.29 -12.82 -7.34
C GLY A 55 -2.34 -11.72 -7.21
N PHE A 56 -3.63 -12.05 -7.10
CA PHE A 56 -4.68 -11.05 -6.87
C PHE A 56 -4.51 -10.32 -5.53
N LEU A 57 -4.20 -11.05 -4.47
CA LEU A 57 -3.97 -10.47 -3.15
C LEU A 57 -2.80 -9.47 -3.18
N TYR A 58 -1.70 -9.85 -3.83
CA TYR A 58 -0.53 -8.99 -4.03
C TYR A 58 -0.88 -7.72 -4.80
N LEU A 59 -1.53 -7.84 -5.96
CA LEU A 59 -1.89 -6.69 -6.81
C LEU A 59 -2.87 -5.74 -6.12
N MET A 60 -3.93 -6.28 -5.49
CA MET A 60 -4.93 -5.46 -4.80
C MET A 60 -4.35 -4.80 -3.55
N SER A 61 -3.48 -5.49 -2.81
CA SER A 61 -2.80 -4.89 -1.65
C SER A 61 -1.85 -3.78 -2.08
N GLY A 62 -1.06 -4.00 -3.13
CA GLY A 62 -0.20 -2.97 -3.69
C GLY A 62 -0.98 -1.75 -4.16
N PHE A 63 -2.10 -1.96 -4.86
CA PHE A 63 -3.03 -0.89 -5.21
C PHE A 63 -3.55 -0.12 -3.99
N GLY A 64 -3.97 -0.81 -2.92
CA GLY A 64 -4.40 -0.18 -1.69
C GLY A 64 -3.30 0.61 -0.98
N GLY A 65 -2.05 0.13 -1.05
CA GLY A 65 -0.87 0.88 -0.63
C GLY A 65 -0.66 2.16 -1.45
N SER A 66 -0.63 2.05 -2.77
CA SER A 66 -0.51 3.21 -3.67
C SER A 66 -1.62 4.23 -3.47
N LEU A 67 -2.85 3.76 -3.23
CA LEU A 67 -4.00 4.62 -2.97
C LEU A 67 -3.83 5.41 -1.67
N LEU A 68 -3.44 4.74 -0.58
CA LEU A 68 -3.22 5.41 0.70
C LEU A 68 -2.02 6.38 0.63
N SER A 69 -0.93 5.97 -0.03
CA SER A 69 0.20 6.85 -0.30
C SER A 69 -0.22 8.10 -1.07
N ALA A 70 -0.95 7.96 -2.17
CA ALA A 70 -1.39 9.09 -2.98
C ALA A 70 -2.36 10.04 -2.26
N LEU A 71 -3.07 9.57 -1.22
CA LEU A 71 -3.95 10.42 -0.41
C LEU A 71 -3.20 11.26 0.63
N PHE A 72 -2.06 10.77 1.15
CA PHE A 72 -1.28 11.45 2.20
C PHE A 72 -0.02 12.15 1.66
N ILE A 73 0.60 11.64 0.60
CA ILE A 73 1.82 12.16 0.00
C ILE A 73 1.49 12.78 -1.36
N GLN A 74 1.18 14.08 -1.37
CA GLN A 74 0.86 14.80 -2.62
C GLN A 74 2.10 15.18 -3.43
N TYR A 75 3.21 15.44 -2.75
CA TYR A 75 4.46 15.90 -3.35
C TYR A 75 5.58 14.93 -2.97
N GLY A 76 5.71 13.87 -3.76
CA GLY A 76 6.68 12.81 -3.57
C GLY A 76 6.55 11.76 -4.66
N ILE A 77 7.65 11.07 -4.94
CA ILE A 77 7.66 9.95 -5.87
C ILE A 77 7.73 8.67 -5.03
N SER A 78 6.76 7.78 -5.24
CA SER A 78 6.75 6.46 -4.61
C SER A 78 6.89 5.36 -5.67
N VAL A 79 7.71 4.37 -5.36
CA VAL A 79 7.98 3.21 -6.20
C VAL A 79 8.22 2.00 -5.32
N GLY A 80 7.83 0.82 -5.78
CA GLY A 80 8.21 -0.42 -5.15
C GLY A 80 7.05 -1.36 -4.91
N ALA A 81 7.41 -2.64 -4.88
CA ALA A 81 6.58 -3.78 -4.50
C ALA A 81 6.22 -3.81 -3.00
N SER A 82 6.83 -2.95 -2.17
CA SER A 82 6.81 -3.09 -0.71
C SER A 82 5.40 -2.95 -0.11
N GLY A 83 4.53 -2.09 -0.65
CA GLY A 83 3.12 -2.04 -0.23
C GLY A 83 2.40 -3.39 -0.41
N ALA A 84 2.61 -4.06 -1.54
CA ALA A 84 2.04 -5.37 -1.80
C ALA A 84 2.63 -6.46 -0.88
N LEU A 85 3.92 -6.38 -0.56
CA LEU A 85 4.59 -7.27 0.40
C LEU A 85 4.05 -7.11 1.82
N PHE A 86 3.80 -5.89 2.27
CA PHE A 86 3.09 -5.64 3.52
C PHE A 86 1.67 -6.19 3.50
N GLY A 87 1.02 -6.18 2.33
CA GLY A 87 -0.24 -6.89 2.12
C GLY A 87 -0.15 -8.39 2.35
N LEU A 88 0.91 -9.05 1.89
CA LEU A 88 1.15 -10.47 2.18
C LEU A 88 1.29 -10.70 3.69
N LEU A 89 2.04 -9.86 4.40
CA LEU A 89 2.15 -9.93 5.87
C LEU A 89 0.78 -9.73 6.57
N GLY A 90 -0.02 -8.77 6.11
CA GLY A 90 -1.38 -8.56 6.60
C GLY A 90 -2.27 -9.78 6.37
N SER A 91 -2.16 -10.40 5.19
CA SER A 91 -2.93 -11.60 4.88
C SER A 91 -2.54 -12.79 5.77
N MET A 92 -1.25 -12.98 6.06
CA MET A 92 -0.79 -13.99 7.02
C MET A 92 -1.40 -13.77 8.41
N LEU A 93 -1.56 -12.51 8.85
CA LEU A 93 -2.19 -12.22 10.13
C LEU A 93 -3.67 -12.61 10.13
N SER A 94 -4.40 -12.29 9.06
CA SER A 94 -5.82 -12.66 8.93
C SER A 94 -6.02 -14.17 8.84
N GLU A 95 -5.09 -14.88 8.20
CA GLU A 95 -5.06 -16.34 8.07
C GLU A 95 -4.85 -16.98 9.45
N LEU A 96 -3.88 -16.48 10.20
CA LEU A 96 -3.59 -16.94 11.56
C LEU A 96 -4.79 -16.73 12.50
N ILE A 97 -5.47 -15.58 12.41
CA ILE A 97 -6.70 -15.30 13.18
C ILE A 97 -7.83 -16.24 12.76
N SER A 98 -8.03 -16.43 11.46
CA SER A 98 -9.10 -17.26 10.91
C SER A 98 -8.92 -18.74 11.26
N ASN A 99 -7.67 -19.20 11.36
CA ASN A 99 -7.30 -20.59 11.56
C ASN A 99 -6.58 -20.83 12.90
N TRP A 100 -6.84 -19.98 13.90
CA TRP A 100 -6.16 -19.98 15.22
C TRP A 100 -6.02 -21.35 15.89
N THR A 101 -6.99 -22.24 15.72
CA THR A 101 -7.00 -23.58 16.32
C THR A 101 -6.07 -24.58 15.64
N MET A 102 -5.53 -24.27 14.46
CA MET A 102 -4.63 -25.16 13.71
C MET A 102 -3.17 -25.01 14.14
N TYR A 103 -2.81 -23.90 14.77
CA TYR A 103 -1.44 -23.60 15.15
C TYR A 103 -1.12 -24.12 16.56
N VAL A 104 -0.10 -24.99 16.66
CA VAL A 104 0.38 -25.53 17.94
C VAL A 104 0.89 -24.41 18.85
N ASN A 105 1.77 -23.56 18.33
CA ASN A 105 2.37 -22.42 19.04
C ASN A 105 1.82 -21.07 18.55
N LYS A 106 0.51 -20.92 18.59
CA LYS A 106 -0.22 -19.73 18.08
C LYS A 106 0.28 -18.39 18.61
N LEU A 107 0.61 -18.30 19.89
CA LEU A 107 1.09 -17.05 20.50
C LEU A 107 2.48 -16.69 19.97
N ALA A 108 3.39 -17.66 19.84
CA ALA A 108 4.71 -17.41 19.27
C ALA A 108 4.59 -16.96 17.81
N ALA A 109 3.78 -17.64 16.99
CA ALA A 109 3.54 -17.24 15.60
C ALA A 109 2.99 -15.82 15.49
N LEU A 110 2.01 -15.47 16.32
CA LEU A 110 1.43 -14.12 16.37
C LEU A 110 2.48 -13.08 16.76
N LEU A 111 3.23 -13.33 17.83
CA LEU A 111 4.25 -12.38 18.32
C LEU A 111 5.39 -12.20 17.31
N THR A 112 5.85 -13.26 16.67
CA THR A 112 6.86 -13.18 15.60
C THR A 112 6.34 -12.36 14.43
N LEU A 113 5.10 -12.59 13.98
CA LEU A 113 4.53 -11.84 12.87
C LEU A 113 4.35 -10.35 13.23
N LEU A 114 3.81 -10.04 14.41
CA LEU A 114 3.67 -8.67 14.89
C LEU A 114 5.03 -7.97 15.04
N PHE A 115 6.04 -8.67 15.54
CA PHE A 115 7.39 -8.14 15.65
C PHE A 115 7.97 -7.77 14.28
N ILE A 116 7.81 -8.64 13.27
CA ILE A 116 8.24 -8.37 11.89
C ILE A 116 7.50 -7.13 11.34
N ILE A 117 6.18 -7.05 11.51
CA ILE A 117 5.37 -5.92 11.04
C ILE A 117 5.84 -4.61 11.68
N ILE A 118 6.00 -4.60 13.01
CA ILE A 118 6.40 -3.40 13.77
C ILE A 118 7.80 -2.94 13.33
N ILE A 119 8.76 -3.86 13.19
CA ILE A 119 10.11 -3.50 12.74
C ILE A 119 10.09 -2.92 11.33
N ASN A 120 9.36 -3.53 10.39
CA ASN A 120 9.30 -3.03 9.03
C ASN A 120 8.64 -1.64 8.98
N LEU A 121 7.57 -1.41 9.74
CA LEU A 121 6.95 -0.07 9.86
C LEU A 121 7.88 0.94 10.54
N ALA A 122 8.70 0.52 11.51
CA ALA A 122 9.68 1.39 12.16
C ALA A 122 10.82 1.78 11.20
N VAL A 123 11.28 0.83 10.37
CA VAL A 123 12.21 1.13 9.25
C VAL A 123 11.55 2.07 8.24
N GLY A 124 10.23 1.99 8.07
CA GLY A 124 9.42 2.90 7.25
C GLY A 124 9.47 4.37 7.64
N ILE A 125 9.99 4.70 8.83
CA ILE A 125 10.19 6.09 9.32
C ILE A 125 11.48 6.70 8.73
N LEU A 126 12.32 5.91 8.07
CA LEU A 126 13.51 6.41 7.39
C LEU A 126 13.14 7.29 6.19
N PRO A 127 13.94 8.33 5.89
CA PRO A 127 13.66 9.20 4.76
C PRO A 127 13.65 8.40 3.45
N HIS A 128 12.75 8.77 2.54
CA HIS A 128 12.50 8.11 1.24
C HIS A 128 11.76 6.76 1.32
N VAL A 129 11.33 6.33 2.50
CA VAL A 129 10.46 5.15 2.64
C VAL A 129 9.00 5.58 2.77
N ASP A 130 8.13 4.95 1.98
CA ASP A 130 6.71 5.27 1.95
C ASP A 130 5.93 4.39 2.93
N ASN A 131 5.86 4.82 4.19
CA ASN A 131 5.14 4.08 5.22
C ASN A 131 3.61 4.10 5.02
N PHE A 132 3.05 5.09 4.31
CA PHE A 132 1.62 5.09 3.98
C PHE A 132 1.31 3.97 2.98
N ALA A 133 2.19 3.71 2.01
CA ALA A 133 2.05 2.56 1.13
C ALA A 133 2.12 1.23 1.91
N HIS A 134 2.98 1.13 2.91
CA HIS A 134 3.09 -0.06 3.76
C HIS A 134 1.82 -0.28 4.59
N ILE A 135 1.31 0.76 5.25
CA ILE A 135 0.07 0.70 6.04
C ILE A 135 -1.13 0.37 5.15
N GLY A 136 -1.28 1.05 4.03
CA GLY A 136 -2.42 0.83 3.11
C GLY A 136 -2.40 -0.57 2.50
N GLY A 137 -1.20 -1.05 2.16
CA GLY A 137 -0.97 -2.40 1.70
C GLY A 137 -1.30 -3.45 2.76
N PHE A 138 -0.80 -3.27 3.99
CA PHE A 138 -1.08 -4.15 5.12
C PHE A 138 -2.57 -4.26 5.43
N VAL A 139 -3.27 -3.13 5.57
CA VAL A 139 -4.72 -3.10 5.84
C VAL A 139 -5.50 -3.78 4.72
N SER A 140 -5.15 -3.49 3.47
CA SER A 140 -5.76 -4.15 2.31
C SER A 140 -5.55 -5.66 2.34
N GLY A 141 -4.31 -6.10 2.51
CA GLY A 141 -3.95 -7.50 2.54
C GLY A 141 -4.56 -8.26 3.72
N PHE A 142 -4.68 -7.62 4.88
CA PHE A 142 -5.39 -8.17 6.04
C PHE A 142 -6.87 -8.44 5.74
N LEU A 143 -7.56 -7.50 5.09
CA LEU A 143 -8.96 -7.71 4.68
C LEU A 143 -9.06 -8.75 3.56
N LEU A 144 -8.17 -8.70 2.57
CA LEU A 144 -8.14 -9.64 1.44
C LEU A 144 -7.81 -11.07 1.90
N GLY A 145 -7.04 -11.23 2.97
CA GLY A 145 -6.72 -12.55 3.49
C GLY A 145 -7.94 -13.27 4.09
N PHE A 146 -8.90 -12.54 4.70
CA PHE A 146 -10.20 -13.12 5.05
C PHE A 146 -11.02 -13.57 3.84
N LEU A 147 -10.78 -12.99 2.66
CA LEU A 147 -11.45 -13.37 1.41
C LEU A 147 -10.78 -14.58 0.73
N PHE A 148 -9.46 -14.55 0.61
CA PHE A 148 -8.71 -15.49 -0.24
C PHE A 148 -8.04 -16.64 0.52
N LEU A 149 -7.71 -16.45 1.80
CA LEU A 149 -6.97 -17.43 2.62
C LEU A 149 -7.88 -18.24 3.57
N ILE A 150 -9.18 -18.28 3.28
CA ILE A 150 -10.15 -19.05 4.05
C ILE A 150 -9.92 -20.56 3.87
N ARG A 151 -9.63 -21.26 4.98
CA ARG A 151 -9.48 -22.73 4.96
C ARG A 151 -10.81 -23.43 5.30
N PRO A 152 -11.12 -24.55 4.61
CA PRO A 152 -12.21 -25.42 5.00
C PRO A 152 -11.88 -26.14 6.31
N GLN A 153 -12.91 -26.57 7.04
CA GLN A 153 -12.73 -27.33 8.26
C GLN A 153 -12.00 -28.65 8.00
N PHE A 154 -11.08 -29.03 8.88
CA PHE A 154 -10.33 -30.29 8.77
C PHE A 154 -11.27 -31.51 8.62
N LYS A 155 -12.36 -31.55 9.40
CA LYS A 155 -13.38 -32.63 9.31
C LYS A 155 -13.99 -32.75 7.90
N TRP A 156 -14.22 -31.64 7.22
CA TRP A 156 -14.77 -31.63 5.85
C TRP A 156 -13.76 -32.19 4.84
N LEU A 157 -12.48 -31.83 4.98
CA LEU A 157 -11.40 -32.39 4.17
C LEU A 157 -11.23 -33.90 4.39
N THR A 158 -11.24 -34.35 5.65
CA THR A 158 -11.13 -35.78 5.99
C THR A 158 -12.30 -36.59 5.42
N GLN A 159 -13.52 -36.05 5.45
CA GLN A 159 -14.70 -36.71 4.86
C GLN A 159 -14.57 -36.82 3.34
N ARG A 160 -14.13 -35.76 2.65
CA ARG A 160 -13.97 -35.75 1.19
C ARG A 160 -12.89 -36.73 0.72
N ASN A 161 -11.84 -36.91 1.51
CA ASN A 161 -10.72 -37.81 1.19
C ASN A 161 -10.91 -39.23 1.76
N ALA A 162 -12.05 -39.52 2.42
CA ALA A 162 -12.33 -40.85 2.95
C ALA A 162 -12.71 -41.82 1.82
N SER A 163 -12.21 -43.06 1.90
CA SER A 163 -12.55 -44.12 0.94
C SER A 163 -14.06 -44.41 0.92
N PRO A 164 -14.62 -44.81 -0.24
CA PRO A 164 -16.02 -45.22 -0.32
C PRO A 164 -16.30 -46.35 0.67
N GLY A 165 -17.21 -46.14 1.64
CA GLY A 165 -17.63 -47.17 2.62
C GLY A 165 -17.31 -46.87 4.09
N ARG A 166 -16.54 -45.83 4.42
CA ARG A 166 -16.36 -45.41 5.82
C ARG A 166 -17.53 -44.50 6.25
N VAL A 167 -18.31 -44.93 7.24
CA VAL A 167 -19.38 -44.12 7.85
C VAL A 167 -18.74 -42.97 8.64
N THR A 168 -18.64 -41.80 8.01
CA THR A 168 -18.24 -40.55 8.66
C THR A 168 -19.47 -39.76 9.07
N THR A 169 -19.44 -39.12 10.24
CA THR A 169 -20.52 -38.21 10.65
C THR A 169 -20.70 -37.09 9.60
N PRO A 170 -21.94 -36.75 9.22
CA PRO A 170 -22.17 -35.71 8.22
C PRO A 170 -21.67 -34.36 8.73
N VAL A 171 -20.70 -33.77 8.04
CA VAL A 171 -20.21 -32.43 8.37
C VAL A 171 -21.24 -31.40 7.87
N LYS A 172 -21.81 -30.60 8.80
CA LYS A 172 -22.88 -29.64 8.50
C LYS A 172 -22.47 -28.49 7.56
N SER A 173 -21.19 -28.08 7.52
CA SER A 173 -20.73 -26.96 6.67
C SER A 173 -19.23 -27.03 6.38
N LYS A 174 -18.81 -26.59 5.18
CA LYS A 174 -17.41 -26.48 4.75
C LYS A 174 -16.60 -25.48 5.59
N HIS A 175 -17.22 -24.36 5.99
CA HIS A 175 -16.62 -23.27 6.75
C HIS A 175 -17.44 -22.95 8.02
N LYS A 176 -16.79 -22.40 9.05
CA LYS A 176 -17.44 -21.94 10.28
C LYS A 176 -18.21 -20.64 10.04
N THR A 177 -19.29 -20.40 10.79
CA THR A 177 -20.13 -19.20 10.65
C THR A 177 -19.33 -17.90 10.76
N TYR A 178 -18.39 -17.81 11.72
CA TYR A 178 -17.56 -16.60 11.86
C TYR A 178 -16.68 -16.34 10.63
N GLN A 179 -16.25 -17.38 9.91
CA GLN A 179 -15.43 -17.19 8.70
C GLN A 179 -16.25 -16.53 7.59
N TYR A 180 -17.54 -16.90 7.45
CA TYR A 180 -18.45 -16.22 6.53
C TYR A 180 -18.74 -14.78 6.96
N VAL A 181 -18.92 -14.53 8.26
CA VAL A 181 -19.12 -13.16 8.78
C VAL A 181 -17.90 -12.29 8.47
N LEU A 182 -16.70 -12.77 8.77
CA LEU A 182 -15.45 -12.07 8.45
C LEU A 182 -15.31 -11.84 6.94
N TRP A 183 -15.62 -12.85 6.13
CA TRP A 183 -15.59 -12.74 4.67
C TRP A 183 -16.52 -11.63 4.16
N VAL A 184 -17.79 -11.60 4.58
CA VAL A 184 -18.76 -10.59 4.14
C VAL A 184 -18.34 -9.20 4.63
N LEU A 185 -17.93 -9.08 5.89
CA LEU A 185 -17.49 -7.81 6.47
C LEU A 185 -16.27 -7.26 5.73
N SER A 186 -15.25 -8.10 5.51
CA SER A 186 -14.03 -7.69 4.79
C SER A 186 -14.33 -7.29 3.35
N LEU A 187 -15.24 -7.98 2.66
CA LEU A 187 -15.66 -7.62 1.31
C LEU A 187 -16.29 -6.21 1.28
N ILE A 188 -17.22 -5.95 2.19
CA ILE A 188 -17.88 -4.64 2.30
C ILE A 188 -16.85 -3.55 2.60
N LEU A 189 -15.97 -3.77 3.59
CA LEU A 189 -14.95 -2.80 3.98
C LEU A 189 -13.98 -2.48 2.84
N LEU A 190 -13.57 -3.49 2.05
CA LEU A 190 -12.69 -3.28 0.89
C LEU A 190 -13.38 -2.47 -0.21
N ILE A 191 -14.62 -2.83 -0.57
CA ILE A 191 -15.38 -2.12 -1.61
C ILE A 191 -15.59 -0.66 -1.20
N VAL A 192 -16.07 -0.43 0.02
CA VAL A 192 -16.31 0.92 0.54
C VAL A 192 -14.99 1.69 0.65
N GLY A 193 -13.95 1.08 1.22
CA GLY A 193 -12.64 1.71 1.42
C GLY A 193 -11.98 2.14 0.11
N TYR A 194 -11.93 1.26 -0.90
CA TYR A 194 -11.36 1.61 -2.21
C TYR A 194 -12.20 2.63 -2.97
N THR A 195 -13.54 2.51 -2.91
CA THR A 195 -14.42 3.47 -3.57
C THR A 195 -14.26 4.86 -2.95
N LEU A 196 -14.34 4.96 -1.61
CA LEU A 196 -14.17 6.22 -0.91
C LEU A 196 -12.78 6.80 -1.15
N GLY A 197 -11.72 5.98 -1.04
CA GLY A 197 -10.34 6.40 -1.26
C GLY A 197 -10.09 6.91 -2.68
N LEU A 198 -10.63 6.25 -3.71
CA LEU A 198 -10.53 6.73 -5.09
C LEU A 198 -11.29 8.03 -5.30
N VAL A 199 -12.52 8.13 -4.77
CA VAL A 199 -13.33 9.34 -4.88
C VAL A 199 -12.64 10.52 -4.19
N THR A 200 -12.08 10.34 -2.99
CA THR A 200 -11.32 11.39 -2.31
C THR A 200 -10.04 11.77 -3.06
N LEU A 201 -9.32 10.78 -3.59
CA LEU A 201 -8.11 11.03 -4.37
C LEU A 201 -8.42 11.85 -5.62
N PHE A 202 -9.38 11.44 -6.44
CA PHE A 202 -9.73 12.15 -7.67
C PHE A 202 -10.45 13.48 -7.43
N ARG A 203 -10.93 13.74 -6.21
CA ARG A 203 -11.36 15.08 -5.78
C ARG A 203 -10.20 16.00 -5.37
N GLY A 204 -8.96 15.50 -5.38
CA GLY A 204 -7.77 16.25 -4.99
C GLY A 204 -7.65 16.50 -3.48
N VAL A 205 -8.30 15.67 -2.66
CA VAL A 205 -8.25 15.80 -1.20
C VAL A 205 -6.91 15.29 -0.69
N ASN A 206 -6.18 16.12 0.06
CA ASN A 206 -4.97 15.73 0.77
C ASN A 206 -5.29 15.41 2.25
N LEU A 207 -5.25 14.13 2.61
CA LEU A 207 -5.55 13.69 3.98
C LEU A 207 -4.49 14.14 5.00
N ASN A 208 -3.27 14.41 4.56
CA ASN A 208 -2.22 14.91 5.45
C ASN A 208 -2.54 16.32 5.99
N ASN A 209 -3.34 17.12 5.27
CA ASN A 209 -3.79 18.44 5.76
C ASN A 209 -4.79 18.34 6.91
N HIS A 210 -5.41 17.18 7.10
CA HIS A 210 -6.39 16.93 8.16
C HIS A 210 -5.77 16.25 9.39
N CYS A 211 -4.46 16.04 9.39
CA CYS A 211 -3.76 15.29 10.44
C CYS A 211 -2.39 15.90 10.73
N SER A 212 -2.26 16.59 11.86
CA SER A 212 -1.04 17.31 12.24
C SER A 212 0.16 16.44 12.59
N TRP A 213 -0.02 15.13 12.77
CA TRP A 213 1.04 14.19 13.15
C TRP A 213 1.34 13.15 12.06
N CYS A 214 0.53 13.09 11.00
CA CYS A 214 0.61 12.04 9.99
C CYS A 214 1.94 12.08 9.21
N HIS A 215 2.57 13.24 9.05
CA HIS A 215 3.88 13.34 8.41
C HIS A 215 4.98 12.56 9.15
N TYR A 216 4.85 12.36 10.46
CA TYR A 216 5.79 11.56 11.25
C TYR A 216 5.69 10.06 10.97
N LEU A 217 4.60 9.58 10.38
CA LEU A 217 4.47 8.17 10.00
C LEU A 217 5.45 7.81 8.88
N SER A 218 5.70 8.72 7.93
CA SER A 218 6.68 8.49 6.86
C SER A 218 8.08 8.96 7.21
N CYS A 219 8.24 9.99 8.05
CA CYS A 219 9.57 10.44 8.43
C CYS A 219 9.59 11.19 9.77
N VAL A 220 10.47 10.74 10.68
CA VAL A 220 10.77 11.45 11.94
C VAL A 220 12.16 12.10 11.83
N PRO A 221 12.28 13.44 11.97
CA PRO A 221 13.57 14.11 11.86
C PRO A 221 14.45 13.78 13.07
N THR A 222 15.75 13.54 12.83
CA THR A 222 16.73 13.22 13.89
C THR A 222 18.03 14.02 13.68
N SER A 223 18.99 13.91 14.61
CA SER A 223 20.32 14.51 14.42
C SER A 223 21.09 13.92 13.24
N LYS A 224 20.73 12.71 12.77
CA LYS A 224 21.40 12.02 11.67
C LYS A 224 20.74 12.24 10.30
N TRP A 225 19.48 12.66 10.25
CA TRP A 225 18.76 12.89 8.98
C TRP A 225 17.62 13.90 9.12
N ASN A 226 17.26 14.56 8.01
CA ASN A 226 16.16 15.49 7.96
C ASN A 226 15.02 14.97 7.08
N CYS A 227 13.79 15.23 7.51
CA CYS A 227 12.55 14.88 6.83
C CYS A 227 12.01 15.98 5.93
N LYS A 228 12.86 16.96 5.57
CA LYS A 228 12.54 17.87 4.48
C LYS A 228 12.22 16.99 3.27
N SER A 229 10.93 16.90 2.91
CA SER A 229 10.53 16.58 1.54
C SER A 229 11.46 17.39 0.66
N GLN A 230 11.94 16.88 -0.48
CA GLN A 230 12.59 17.75 -1.46
C GLN A 230 11.69 18.98 -1.58
N ASN A 231 12.12 20.09 -0.98
CA ASN A 231 11.31 21.28 -0.98
C ASN A 231 11.43 21.68 -2.44
N ILE A 232 10.43 21.28 -3.22
CA ILE A 232 10.22 21.79 -4.56
C ILE A 232 9.63 23.17 -4.30
N TYR A 233 10.52 24.10 -3.99
CA TYR A 233 10.23 25.51 -3.97
C TYR A 233 10.90 26.10 -5.20
N CYS A 234 10.14 26.91 -5.90
CA CYS A 234 10.63 27.68 -7.02
C CYS A 234 10.68 29.12 -6.59
N LEU A 235 11.79 29.78 -6.90
CA LEU A 235 11.82 31.23 -6.90
C LEU A 235 10.92 31.70 -8.02
N SER A 236 9.94 32.54 -7.71
CA SER A 236 9.02 33.09 -8.70
C SER A 236 9.31 34.58 -8.88
N SER A 237 9.41 35.03 -10.13
CA SER A 237 9.52 36.44 -10.50
C SER A 237 8.45 36.74 -11.55
N GLN A 238 7.62 37.75 -11.30
CA GLN A 238 6.55 38.13 -12.22
C GLN A 238 6.93 39.40 -12.99
N ILE A 239 6.85 39.33 -14.32
CA ILE A 239 7.05 40.46 -15.23
C ILE A 239 5.79 40.55 -16.11
N GLY A 240 4.88 41.46 -15.76
CA GLY A 240 3.57 41.56 -16.43
C GLY A 240 2.71 40.30 -16.24
N ASN A 241 2.27 39.70 -17.35
CA ASN A 241 1.51 38.44 -17.36
C ASN A 241 2.41 37.19 -17.42
N GLN A 242 3.73 37.34 -17.34
CA GLN A 242 4.67 36.22 -17.36
C GLN A 242 5.21 35.93 -15.95
N LEU A 243 5.06 34.69 -15.53
CA LEU A 243 5.59 34.13 -14.29
C LEU A 243 6.83 33.32 -14.61
N ASN A 244 7.99 33.80 -14.18
CA ASN A 244 9.26 33.10 -14.30
C ASN A 244 9.49 32.30 -13.02
N LEU A 245 9.57 30.97 -13.15
CA LEU A 245 9.83 30.06 -12.04
C LEU A 245 11.23 29.47 -12.19
N THR A 246 11.98 29.44 -11.10
CA THR A 246 13.29 28.79 -11.02
C THR A 246 13.26 27.76 -9.91
N CYS A 247 13.35 26.49 -10.30
CA CYS A 247 13.39 25.37 -9.38
C CYS A 247 14.68 25.38 -8.56
N VAL A 248 14.57 25.44 -7.23
CA VAL A 248 15.77 25.49 -6.37
C VAL A 248 16.42 24.11 -6.20
N SER A 249 15.68 23.01 -6.38
CA SER A 249 16.23 21.66 -6.21
C SER A 249 17.12 21.21 -7.36
N ASN A 250 16.83 21.63 -8.61
CA ASN A 250 17.56 21.18 -9.80
C ASN A 250 18.09 22.34 -10.69
N GLY A 251 17.79 23.60 -10.35
CA GLY A 251 18.26 24.79 -11.07
C GLY A 251 17.53 25.09 -12.39
N ARG A 252 16.51 24.31 -12.80
CA ARG A 252 15.75 24.57 -14.03
C ARG A 252 14.93 25.84 -13.90
N ASN A 253 14.85 26.62 -14.97
CA ASN A 253 13.97 27.79 -15.08
C ASN A 253 12.91 27.58 -16.16
N GLY A 254 11.76 28.21 -15.99
CA GLY A 254 10.65 28.15 -16.94
C GLY A 254 9.78 29.38 -16.83
N THR A 255 9.36 29.92 -17.97
CA THR A 255 8.53 31.12 -18.06
C THR A 255 7.13 30.74 -18.53
N TYR A 256 6.11 31.12 -17.78
CA TYR A 256 4.72 30.74 -18.02
C TYR A 256 3.84 31.98 -18.12
N SER A 257 2.98 32.07 -19.14
CA SER A 257 1.98 33.14 -19.21
C SER A 257 0.76 32.79 -18.35
N LEU A 258 0.49 33.58 -17.33
CA LEU A 258 -0.62 33.41 -16.39
C LEU A 258 -1.44 34.70 -16.31
N SER A 259 -2.72 34.60 -16.64
CA SER A 259 -3.69 35.69 -16.49
C SER A 259 -4.18 35.86 -15.05
N ASP A 260 -4.09 34.82 -14.21
CA ASP A 260 -4.45 34.86 -12.79
C ASP A 260 -3.55 33.90 -11.97
N PRO A 261 -2.52 34.41 -11.25
CA PRO A 261 -1.58 33.57 -10.52
C PRO A 261 -2.17 33.11 -9.18
N SER A 262 -2.91 32.01 -9.18
CA SER A 262 -3.32 31.36 -7.93
C SER A 262 -2.13 30.65 -7.26
N PRO A 263 -2.02 30.64 -5.91
CA PRO A 263 -0.94 29.94 -5.21
C PRO A 263 -0.85 28.45 -5.57
N SER A 264 -2.01 27.81 -5.81
CA SER A 264 -2.08 26.41 -6.22
C SER A 264 -1.52 26.16 -7.62
N ARG A 265 -1.79 27.06 -8.58
CA ARG A 265 -1.31 26.94 -9.96
C ARG A 265 0.20 27.17 -10.05
N THR A 266 0.72 28.14 -9.30
CA THR A 266 2.16 28.41 -9.20
C THR A 266 2.93 27.23 -8.59
N GLN A 267 2.38 26.62 -7.53
CA GLN A 267 2.96 25.42 -6.92
C GLN A 267 3.00 24.23 -7.89
N GLN A 268 1.95 24.08 -8.71
CA GLN A 268 1.84 23.00 -9.69
C GLN A 268 2.87 23.16 -10.82
N LEU A 269 3.01 24.36 -11.38
CA LEU A 269 4.05 24.67 -12.39
C LEU A 269 5.45 24.50 -11.83
N CYS A 270 5.65 24.84 -10.55
CA CYS A 270 6.91 24.62 -9.87
C CYS A 270 7.23 23.12 -9.75
N ALA A 271 6.26 22.30 -9.36
CA ALA A 271 6.40 20.85 -9.30
C ALA A 271 6.75 20.25 -10.66
N GLU A 272 6.10 20.72 -11.72
CA GLU A 272 6.33 20.26 -13.09
C GLU A 272 7.75 20.63 -13.58
N LEU A 273 8.18 21.88 -13.34
CA LEU A 273 9.52 22.37 -13.65
C LEU A 273 10.62 21.60 -12.90
N CYS A 274 10.37 21.27 -11.64
CA CYS A 274 11.31 20.56 -10.78
C CYS A 274 11.38 19.04 -10.99
N SER A 275 10.42 18.47 -11.73
CA SER A 275 10.37 17.03 -12.05
C SER A 275 11.32 16.61 -13.18
#